data_AF-A0A356RBB8-F1
#
_entry.id   AF-A0A356RBB8-F1
#
_cell.length_a   1.000
_cell.length_b   1.000
_cell.length_c   1.000
_cell.angle_alpha   90.00
_cell.angle_beta   90.00
_cell.angle_gamma   90.00
#
_symmetry.space_group_name_H-M   'P 1'
#
loop_
_entity.id
_entity.type
_entity.pdbx_description
1 polymer ?
#
loop_
_entity_poly.entity_id
_entity_poly.type
_entity_poly.pdbx_seq_one_letter_code
_entity_poly.pdbx_strand_id
1 'polypeptide(L)'
;MPKKRIGDLFRVRSRFLRSAHIERDFEDPGVLSGYVVTDFTRSCLGRVANGLKSRSGQRAWRMTGDYGCGKSSFALLLANWFAGRDKAFPSQIRKAVDFHQFGVPRPHFVPVLVTCSRQALGTSILNSMHLMLSQIYGRGAKSKIVLKVQHLLNTNREPTEDQIFNLILEVNSRIIMSSKGKGLLLILDELGKFLEFAALHPQRQDVFLLQRLAEAASRSGDQPFFVISLLHQGFNAYANQLNQSAQREWEKVAGRFEEIVFNQPIEQVANVIASAINVRTQEIPKAQAQELRQAMEQTITLGWFGSAPSKFLQSLATQLYPLHPTVLPILIRTFRHFGQNERSLFSFLLSNEPFGLQAYSEKYLHEGGLYRLHNFYNYVRTNLGHRLAVQSYRSHWNLIDSVVESFATEDEIQIKALKTVGILNLINDSDLVPTGEAVICALVDCNT
;
A
#
# COMPACT_ATOMS: atom_id res chain seq x y z
N MET A 1 37.53 -5.19 21.16
CA MET A 1 36.09 -5.49 20.94
C MET A 1 35.87 -5.64 19.44
N PRO A 2 35.06 -6.59 18.96
CA PRO A 2 34.81 -6.73 17.53
C PRO A 2 34.19 -5.43 16.99
N LYS A 3 34.69 -4.92 15.86
CA LYS A 3 34.14 -3.73 15.21
C LYS A 3 32.72 -4.06 14.72
N LYS A 4 31.70 -3.49 15.37
CA LYS A 4 30.30 -3.63 14.94
C LYS A 4 30.06 -2.84 13.66
N ARG A 5 29.27 -3.42 12.76
CA ARG A 5 28.75 -2.77 11.55
C ARG A 5 27.43 -2.07 11.85
N ILE A 6 27.03 -1.13 11.00
CA ILE A 6 25.73 -0.47 11.08
C ILE A 6 24.61 -1.53 11.01
N GLY A 7 24.73 -2.51 10.11
CA GLY A 7 23.74 -3.57 9.91
C GLY A 7 23.49 -4.44 11.14
N ASP A 8 24.47 -4.56 12.04
CA ASP A 8 24.34 -5.33 13.29
C ASP A 8 23.29 -4.74 14.26
N LEU A 9 22.92 -3.47 14.07
CA LEU A 9 21.90 -2.78 14.86
C LEU A 9 20.49 -3.08 14.37
N PHE A 10 20.31 -3.63 13.17
CA PHE A 10 18.99 -3.89 12.62
C PHE A 10 18.35 -5.13 13.23
N ARG A 11 17.03 -5.12 13.38
CA ARG A 11 16.23 -6.30 13.74
C ARG A 11 15.14 -6.49 12.70
N VAL A 12 15.59 -6.68 11.46
CA VAL A 12 14.74 -6.78 10.28
C VAL A 12 13.69 -7.87 10.47
N ARG A 13 12.43 -7.54 10.22
CA ARG A 13 11.36 -8.55 10.16
C ARG A 13 11.26 -9.08 8.73
N SER A 14 11.45 -10.38 8.54
CA SER A 14 11.61 -11.03 7.23
C SER A 14 10.39 -10.96 6.29
N ARG A 15 9.21 -10.53 6.77
CA ARG A 15 7.94 -10.64 6.02
C ARG A 15 7.58 -9.41 5.17
N PHE A 16 8.37 -8.34 5.18
CA PHE A 16 8.11 -7.12 4.40
C PHE A 16 8.37 -7.26 2.88
N LEU A 17 9.05 -8.30 2.43
CA LEU A 17 9.52 -8.45 1.04
C LEU A 17 8.55 -9.16 0.10
N ARG A 18 7.48 -9.80 0.61
CA ARG A 18 6.57 -10.59 -0.22
C ARG A 18 5.33 -9.78 -0.61
N SER A 19 5.00 -9.81 -1.91
CA SER A 19 3.75 -9.22 -2.39
C SER A 19 2.55 -10.01 -1.87
N ALA A 20 1.59 -9.29 -1.29
CA ALA A 20 0.36 -9.87 -0.78
C ALA A 20 -0.52 -10.39 -1.91
N HIS A 21 -1.01 -11.62 -1.79
CA HIS A 21 -2.04 -12.19 -2.64
C HIS A 21 -3.26 -12.52 -1.77
N ILE A 22 -4.34 -11.75 -1.89
CA ILE A 22 -5.44 -11.78 -0.92
C ILE A 22 -6.06 -13.18 -0.76
N GLU A 23 -6.24 -13.93 -1.85
CA GLU A 23 -6.84 -15.29 -1.78
C GLU A 23 -5.91 -16.32 -1.13
N ARG A 24 -4.62 -16.33 -1.51
CA ARG A 24 -3.66 -17.35 -1.05
C ARG A 24 -3.20 -17.09 0.38
N ASP A 25 -3.04 -15.83 0.74
CA ASP A 25 -2.43 -15.43 2.01
C ASP A 25 -3.48 -15.25 3.13
N PHE A 26 -4.78 -15.23 2.83
CA PHE A 26 -5.83 -15.05 3.84
C PHE A 26 -5.87 -16.16 4.90
N GLU A 27 -5.56 -17.40 4.52
CA GLU A 27 -5.54 -18.54 5.44
C GLU A 27 -4.19 -18.73 6.16
N ASP A 28 -3.17 -17.90 5.86
CA ASP A 28 -1.88 -17.96 6.55
C ASP A 28 -1.98 -17.24 7.91
N PRO A 29 -1.85 -17.95 9.05
CA PRO A 29 -1.99 -17.36 10.39
C PRO A 29 -0.94 -16.28 10.69
N GLY A 30 0.21 -16.34 10.02
CA GLY A 30 1.30 -15.40 10.17
C GLY A 30 1.22 -14.21 9.24
N VAL A 31 0.20 -14.09 8.37
CA VAL A 31 0.16 -13.08 7.29
C VAL A 31 0.34 -11.65 7.77
N LEU A 32 -0.14 -11.35 8.97
CA LEU A 32 -0.05 -10.02 9.60
C LEU A 32 1.13 -9.87 10.56
N SER A 33 2.03 -10.85 10.71
CA SER A 33 3.12 -10.77 11.69
C SER A 33 4.10 -9.61 11.45
N GLY A 34 4.23 -9.20 10.18
CA GLY A 34 5.02 -8.02 9.77
C GLY A 34 4.19 -6.77 9.47
N TYR A 35 2.86 -6.81 9.56
CA TYR A 35 2.03 -5.67 9.19
C TYR A 35 2.15 -4.53 10.23
N VAL A 36 2.34 -3.30 9.75
CA VAL A 36 2.43 -2.11 10.59
C VAL A 36 1.13 -1.34 10.47
N VAL A 37 0.37 -1.26 11.57
CA VAL A 37 -0.84 -0.44 11.62
C VAL A 37 -0.42 1.01 11.84
N THR A 38 -0.53 1.80 10.79
CA THR A 38 -0.35 3.26 10.79
C THR A 38 -1.64 3.97 11.23
N ASP A 39 -1.57 5.24 11.62
CA ASP A 39 -2.77 6.02 11.92
C ASP A 39 -3.66 6.16 10.68
N PHE A 40 -3.05 6.23 9.50
CA PHE A 40 -3.75 6.22 8.21
C PHE A 40 -4.56 4.95 8.00
N THR A 41 -3.95 3.77 8.14
CA THR A 41 -4.64 2.49 7.95
C THR A 41 -5.69 2.24 9.03
N ARG A 42 -5.43 2.67 10.28
CA ARG A 42 -6.41 2.65 11.37
C ARG A 42 -7.62 3.55 11.07
N SER A 43 -7.40 4.76 10.54
CA SER A 43 -8.45 5.67 10.10
C SER A 43 -9.27 5.07 8.94
N CYS A 44 -8.60 4.48 7.94
CA CYS A 44 -9.26 3.78 6.84
C CYS A 44 -10.15 2.64 7.34
N LEU A 45 -9.64 1.82 8.27
CA LEU A 45 -10.43 0.77 8.91
C LEU A 45 -11.64 1.34 9.65
N GLY A 46 -11.46 2.42 10.42
CA GLY A 46 -12.55 3.10 11.12
C GLY A 46 -13.65 3.62 10.18
N ARG A 47 -13.28 4.16 9.02
CA ARG A 47 -14.23 4.58 7.98
C ARG A 47 -15.07 3.40 7.47
N VAL A 48 -14.42 2.28 7.11
CA VAL A 48 -15.14 1.07 6.66
C VAL A 48 -15.98 0.47 7.81
N ALA A 49 -15.46 0.48 9.04
CA ALA A 49 -16.15 -0.02 10.22
C ALA A 49 -17.45 0.75 10.52
N ASN A 50 -17.57 2.04 10.17
CA ASN A 50 -18.83 2.77 10.30
C ASN A 50 -19.99 2.14 9.51
N GLY A 51 -19.70 1.35 8.46
CA GLY A 51 -20.69 0.54 7.75
C GLY A 51 -21.36 -0.54 8.61
N LEU A 52 -20.73 -0.94 9.73
CA LEU A 52 -21.24 -1.95 10.67
C LEU A 52 -22.27 -1.39 11.66
N LYS A 53 -22.39 -0.06 11.76
CA LYS A 53 -23.39 0.58 12.63
C LYS A 53 -24.80 0.32 12.11
N SER A 54 -25.78 0.30 13.03
CA SER A 54 -27.19 0.15 12.69
C SER A 54 -27.62 1.22 11.68
N ARG A 55 -28.37 0.84 10.64
CA ARG A 55 -28.87 1.71 9.57
C ARG A 55 -27.80 2.38 8.69
N SER A 56 -26.53 2.03 8.82
CA SER A 56 -25.49 2.57 7.94
C SER A 56 -25.59 1.99 6.53
N GLY A 57 -25.58 2.85 5.52
CA GLY A 57 -25.47 2.50 4.10
C GLY A 57 -24.03 2.51 3.57
N GLN A 58 -23.03 2.84 4.39
CA GLN A 58 -21.63 2.98 3.96
C GLN A 58 -20.93 1.61 3.83
N ARG A 59 -21.38 0.80 2.87
CA ARG A 59 -20.93 -0.60 2.69
C ARG A 59 -20.35 -0.90 1.31
N ALA A 60 -20.44 0.03 0.36
CA ALA A 60 -19.77 -0.02 -0.93
C ALA A 60 -18.58 0.95 -0.94
N TRP A 61 -17.36 0.43 -1.06
CA TRP A 61 -16.13 1.20 -0.99
C TRP A 61 -15.24 0.96 -2.21
N ARG A 62 -14.58 2.01 -2.68
CA ARG A 62 -13.44 1.93 -3.58
C ARG A 62 -12.19 2.51 -2.91
N MET A 63 -11.08 1.79 -3.02
CA MET A 63 -9.78 2.20 -2.53
C MET A 63 -8.87 2.44 -3.72
N THR A 64 -8.55 3.70 -3.98
CA THR A 64 -7.75 4.13 -5.13
C THR A 64 -6.36 4.55 -4.67
N GLY A 65 -5.30 4.00 -5.24
CA GLY A 65 -3.93 4.48 -4.99
C GLY A 65 -2.91 3.68 -5.77
N ASP A 66 -1.70 4.20 -5.96
CA ASP A 66 -0.72 3.61 -6.88
C ASP A 66 -0.33 2.15 -6.57
N TYR A 67 0.31 1.49 -7.54
CA TYR A 67 0.87 0.16 -7.34
C TYR A 67 1.84 0.15 -6.15
N GLY A 68 1.66 -0.82 -5.25
CA GLY A 68 2.55 -0.99 -4.11
C GLY A 68 2.37 0.04 -2.99
N CYS A 69 1.24 0.73 -2.85
CA CYS A 69 1.00 1.60 -1.68
C CYS A 69 0.43 0.86 -0.45
N GLY A 70 0.32 -0.47 -0.48
CA GLY A 70 -0.13 -1.29 0.65
C GLY A 70 -1.60 -1.73 0.63
N LYS A 71 -2.37 -1.46 -0.45
CA LYS A 71 -3.81 -1.79 -0.57
C LYS A 71 -4.13 -3.27 -0.28
N SER A 72 -3.47 -4.20 -0.97
CA SER A 72 -3.74 -5.64 -0.81
C SER A 72 -3.34 -6.15 0.59
N SER A 73 -2.27 -5.59 1.18
CA SER A 73 -1.89 -5.88 2.57
C SER A 73 -2.93 -5.36 3.57
N PHE A 74 -3.46 -4.15 3.35
CA PHE A 74 -4.57 -3.61 4.13
C PHE A 74 -5.86 -4.42 3.94
N ALA A 75 -6.14 -4.90 2.74
CA ALA A 75 -7.28 -5.75 2.44
C ALA A 75 -7.22 -7.09 3.18
N LEU A 76 -6.03 -7.68 3.36
CA LEU A 76 -5.83 -8.86 4.19
C LEU A 76 -6.10 -8.60 5.68
N LEU A 77 -5.63 -7.45 6.21
CA LEU A 77 -5.98 -7.02 7.57
C LEU A 77 -7.50 -6.86 7.70
N LEU A 78 -8.13 -6.18 6.74
CA LEU A 78 -9.55 -5.90 6.71
C LEU A 78 -10.39 -7.19 6.64
N ALA A 79 -10.04 -8.11 5.74
CA ALA A 79 -10.69 -9.40 5.59
C ALA A 79 -10.63 -10.22 6.89
N ASN A 80 -9.44 -10.31 7.51
CA ASN A 80 -9.29 -11.05 8.77
C ASN A 80 -10.02 -10.37 9.94
N TRP A 81 -10.01 -9.03 9.97
CA TRP A 81 -10.72 -8.26 10.99
C TRP A 81 -12.23 -8.48 10.86
N PHE A 82 -12.79 -8.33 9.65
CA PHE A 82 -14.21 -8.59 9.38
C PHE A 82 -14.62 -10.04 9.66
N ALA A 83 -13.73 -11.01 9.38
CA ALA A 83 -13.97 -12.42 9.71
C ALA A 83 -14.02 -12.72 11.22
N GLY A 84 -13.65 -11.76 12.07
CA GLY A 84 -13.57 -11.95 13.52
C GLY A 84 -12.38 -12.82 13.94
N ARG A 85 -11.32 -12.85 13.11
CA ARG A 85 -10.06 -13.59 13.36
C ARG A 85 -9.04 -12.77 14.17
N ASP A 86 -9.48 -11.74 14.90
CA ASP A 86 -8.63 -10.84 15.69
C ASP A 86 -7.77 -11.56 16.74
N LYS A 87 -8.20 -12.75 17.21
CA LYS A 87 -7.43 -13.62 18.11
C LYS A 87 -6.14 -14.18 17.49
N ALA A 88 -6.02 -14.19 16.17
CA ALA A 88 -4.78 -14.56 15.48
C ALA A 88 -3.81 -13.38 15.31
N PHE A 89 -4.27 -12.15 15.57
CA PHE A 89 -3.42 -10.97 15.37
C PHE A 89 -2.32 -10.88 16.42
N PRO A 90 -1.12 -10.42 16.02
CA PRO A 90 -0.13 -9.92 16.97
C PRO A 90 -0.77 -8.93 17.95
N SER A 91 -0.32 -8.94 19.20
CA SER A 91 -0.92 -8.13 20.28
C SER A 91 -0.95 -6.62 19.96
N GLN A 92 0.08 -6.12 19.28
CA GLN A 92 0.18 -4.72 18.84
C GLN A 92 -0.93 -4.37 17.84
N ILE A 93 -1.13 -5.22 16.82
CA ILE A 93 -2.19 -5.03 15.82
C ILE A 93 -3.55 -5.11 16.50
N ARG A 94 -3.79 -6.16 17.30
CA ARG A 94 -5.07 -6.36 18.00
C ARG A 94 -5.49 -5.14 18.82
N LYS A 95 -4.56 -4.54 19.56
CA LYS A 95 -4.84 -3.31 20.34
C LYS A 95 -5.12 -2.11 19.45
N ALA A 96 -4.42 -1.95 18.33
CA ALA A 96 -4.60 -0.82 17.42
C ALA A 96 -5.92 -0.87 16.64
N VAL A 97 -6.42 -2.07 16.35
CA VAL A 97 -7.66 -2.30 15.57
C VAL A 97 -8.82 -2.85 16.40
N ASP A 98 -8.81 -2.61 17.72
CA ASP A 98 -9.90 -3.05 18.58
C ASP A 98 -11.23 -2.45 18.12
N PHE A 99 -12.20 -3.30 17.82
CA PHE A 99 -13.53 -2.91 17.34
C PHE A 99 -14.27 -2.00 18.32
N HIS A 100 -14.00 -2.12 19.63
CA HIS A 100 -14.57 -1.22 20.64
C HIS A 100 -14.13 0.24 20.44
N GLN A 101 -12.90 0.48 19.96
CA GLN A 101 -12.40 1.84 19.71
C GLN A 101 -13.10 2.52 18.52
N PHE A 102 -13.73 1.74 17.63
CA PHE A 102 -14.54 2.25 16.52
C PHE A 102 -16.03 2.35 16.88
N GLY A 103 -16.42 1.95 18.10
CA GLY A 103 -17.81 1.95 18.55
C GLY A 103 -18.70 0.98 17.77
N VAL A 104 -18.14 -0.18 17.37
CA VAL A 104 -18.85 -1.21 16.60
C VAL A 104 -18.82 -2.56 17.30
N PRO A 105 -19.81 -3.44 17.09
CA PRO A 105 -19.76 -4.79 17.61
C PRO A 105 -18.65 -5.59 16.92
N ARG A 106 -18.21 -6.67 17.57
CA ARG A 106 -17.26 -7.60 16.95
C ARG A 106 -17.82 -8.10 15.60
N PRO A 107 -17.10 -7.85 14.49
CA PRO A 107 -17.52 -8.30 13.18
C PRO A 107 -17.37 -9.82 13.06
N HIS A 108 -18.22 -10.43 12.23
CA HIS A 108 -18.18 -11.85 11.94
C HIS A 108 -18.77 -12.08 10.55
N PHE A 109 -18.11 -11.55 9.53
CA PHE A 109 -18.51 -11.65 8.13
C PHE A 109 -17.75 -12.78 7.45
N VAL A 110 -18.30 -13.30 6.35
CA VAL A 110 -17.63 -14.27 5.50
C VAL A 110 -16.96 -13.53 4.34
N PRO A 111 -15.62 -13.51 4.25
CA PRO A 111 -14.93 -12.88 3.14
C PRO A 111 -15.04 -13.71 1.86
N VAL A 112 -15.32 -13.04 0.74
CA VAL A 112 -15.14 -13.53 -0.62
C VAL A 112 -14.07 -12.65 -1.23
N LEU A 113 -12.88 -13.23 -1.39
CA LEU A 113 -11.69 -12.54 -1.87
C LEU A 113 -11.52 -12.86 -3.35
N VAL A 114 -11.47 -11.84 -4.19
CA VAL A 114 -11.40 -12.00 -5.65
C VAL A 114 -10.24 -11.17 -6.18
N THR A 115 -9.27 -11.82 -6.81
CA THR A 115 -8.23 -11.15 -7.59
C THR A 115 -8.70 -11.04 -9.04
N CYS A 116 -9.09 -9.85 -9.48
CA CYS A 116 -9.60 -9.64 -10.82
C CYS A 116 -8.50 -9.85 -11.87
N SER A 117 -8.91 -10.34 -13.04
CA SER A 117 -8.09 -10.48 -14.24
C SER A 117 -8.83 -9.87 -15.43
N ARG A 118 -8.24 -9.93 -16.63
CA ARG A 118 -8.85 -9.41 -17.87
C ARG A 118 -9.93 -10.37 -18.39
N GLN A 119 -10.99 -10.55 -17.61
CA GLN A 119 -12.14 -11.41 -17.90
C GLN A 119 -13.40 -10.85 -17.23
N ALA A 120 -14.56 -11.42 -17.53
CA ALA A 120 -15.82 -11.04 -16.90
C ALA A 120 -15.78 -11.16 -15.37
N LEU A 121 -16.27 -10.13 -14.68
CA LEU A 121 -16.25 -10.04 -13.22
C LEU A 121 -17.05 -11.17 -12.57
N GLY A 122 -18.22 -11.50 -13.14
CA GLY A 122 -19.12 -12.53 -12.62
C GLY A 122 -18.44 -13.88 -12.43
N THR A 123 -17.70 -14.34 -13.43
CA THR A 123 -16.95 -15.61 -13.39
C THR A 123 -15.91 -15.61 -12.27
N SER A 124 -15.19 -14.50 -12.07
CA SER A 124 -14.19 -14.37 -11.01
C SER A 124 -14.82 -14.44 -9.61
N ILE A 125 -15.97 -13.78 -9.43
CA ILE A 125 -16.74 -13.83 -8.17
C ILE A 125 -17.26 -15.25 -7.92
N LEU A 126 -17.87 -15.90 -8.92
CA LEU A 126 -18.44 -17.23 -8.78
C LEU A 126 -17.37 -18.28 -8.40
N ASN A 127 -16.18 -18.23 -9.01
CA ASN A 127 -15.07 -19.11 -8.67
C ASN A 127 -14.66 -18.94 -7.19
N SER A 128 -14.49 -17.71 -6.74
CA SER A 128 -14.10 -17.39 -5.37
C SER A 128 -15.19 -17.78 -4.36
N MET A 129 -16.46 -17.57 -4.72
CA MET A 129 -17.61 -18.03 -3.92
C MET A 129 -17.69 -19.55 -3.83
N HIS A 130 -17.43 -20.27 -4.92
CA HIS A 130 -17.42 -21.74 -4.92
C HIS A 130 -16.37 -22.28 -3.95
N LEU A 131 -15.15 -21.72 -3.97
CA LEU A 131 -14.08 -22.09 -3.05
C LEU A 131 -14.46 -21.80 -1.59
N MET A 132 -14.94 -20.59 -1.31
CA MET A 132 -15.40 -20.17 0.03
C MET A 132 -16.52 -21.08 0.55
N LEU A 133 -17.55 -21.35 -0.27
CA LEU A 133 -18.70 -22.16 0.13
C LEU A 133 -18.31 -23.62 0.36
N SER A 134 -17.38 -24.15 -0.44
CA SER A 134 -16.84 -25.50 -0.27
C SER A 134 -16.11 -25.64 1.07
N GLN A 135 -15.39 -24.62 1.53
CA GLN A 135 -14.76 -24.62 2.84
C GLN A 135 -15.78 -24.56 3.99
N ILE A 136 -16.82 -23.75 3.87
CA ILE A 136 -17.83 -23.55 4.93
C ILE A 136 -18.79 -24.74 5.05
N TYR A 137 -19.19 -25.33 3.92
CA TYR A 137 -20.26 -26.34 3.85
C TYR A 137 -19.81 -27.73 3.37
N GLY A 138 -18.53 -27.92 3.00
CA GLY A 138 -18.06 -29.13 2.30
C GLY A 138 -18.08 -30.46 3.07
N ARG A 139 -18.35 -30.46 4.38
CA ARG A 139 -18.34 -31.69 5.21
C ARG A 139 -19.72 -32.31 5.47
N GLY A 140 -20.82 -31.76 4.95
CA GLY A 140 -22.17 -32.31 5.06
C GLY A 140 -22.92 -32.26 3.74
N ALA A 141 -23.75 -33.26 3.47
CA ALA A 141 -24.52 -33.50 2.22
C ALA A 141 -24.56 -32.30 1.26
N LYS A 142 -23.73 -32.35 0.20
CA LYS A 142 -23.61 -31.41 -0.93
C LYS A 142 -24.58 -30.22 -0.83
N SER A 143 -24.19 -29.20 -0.09
CA SER A 143 -25.05 -28.03 0.16
C SER A 143 -25.62 -27.53 -1.17
N LYS A 144 -26.96 -27.45 -1.29
CA LYS A 144 -27.65 -27.09 -2.54
C LYS A 144 -27.08 -25.82 -3.18
N ILE A 145 -26.64 -24.87 -2.34
CA ILE A 145 -26.05 -23.61 -2.80
C ILE A 145 -24.67 -23.80 -3.45
N VAL A 146 -23.83 -24.72 -2.93
CA VAL A 146 -22.53 -25.06 -3.53
C VAL A 146 -22.75 -25.67 -4.91
N LEU A 147 -23.69 -26.62 -5.00
CA LEU A 147 -24.06 -27.25 -6.28
C LEU A 147 -24.63 -26.24 -7.28
N LYS A 148 -25.42 -25.27 -6.82
CA LYS A 148 -25.98 -24.21 -7.67
C LYS A 148 -24.89 -23.31 -8.27
N VAL A 149 -23.91 -22.89 -7.46
CA VAL A 149 -22.73 -22.14 -7.94
C VAL A 149 -21.91 -22.98 -8.91
N GLN A 150 -21.64 -24.25 -8.57
CA GLN A 150 -20.88 -25.16 -9.42
C GLN A 150 -21.59 -25.42 -10.77
N HIS A 151 -22.92 -25.58 -10.76
CA HIS A 151 -23.70 -25.77 -11.97
C HIS A 151 -23.59 -24.54 -12.88
N LEU A 152 -23.71 -23.34 -12.31
CA LEU A 152 -23.61 -22.09 -13.06
C LEU A 152 -22.21 -21.89 -13.67
N LEU A 153 -21.15 -22.29 -12.97
CA LEU A 153 -19.76 -22.28 -13.46
C LEU A 153 -19.51 -23.31 -14.59
N ASN A 154 -20.17 -24.47 -14.54
CA ASN A 154 -19.96 -25.56 -15.50
C ASN A 154 -20.83 -25.45 -16.75
N THR A 155 -21.75 -24.48 -16.81
CA THR A 155 -22.57 -24.25 -18.00
C THR A 155 -21.72 -23.76 -19.17
N ASN A 156 -21.93 -24.29 -20.38
CA ASN A 156 -21.25 -23.82 -21.60
C ASN A 156 -21.61 -22.38 -22.03
N ARG A 157 -22.57 -21.75 -21.34
CA ARG A 157 -22.99 -20.36 -21.57
C ARG A 157 -22.55 -19.51 -20.41
N GLU A 158 -22.05 -18.33 -20.71
CA GLU A 158 -21.69 -17.33 -19.70
C GLU A 158 -22.94 -16.96 -18.87
N PRO A 159 -22.86 -17.01 -17.54
CA PRO A 159 -23.98 -16.65 -16.66
C PRO A 159 -24.42 -15.21 -16.88
N THR A 160 -25.73 -14.97 -16.87
CA THR A 160 -26.22 -13.58 -16.97
C THR A 160 -25.93 -12.82 -15.68
N GLU A 161 -25.84 -11.49 -15.79
CA GLU A 161 -25.66 -10.61 -14.64
C GLU A 161 -26.71 -10.86 -13.55
N ASP A 162 -27.98 -11.01 -13.93
CA ASP A 162 -29.08 -11.30 -13.01
C ASP A 162 -28.87 -12.62 -12.25
N GLN A 163 -28.40 -13.66 -12.94
CA GLN A 163 -28.14 -14.95 -12.30
C GLN A 163 -27.02 -14.82 -11.26
N ILE A 164 -25.95 -14.11 -11.61
CA ILE A 164 -24.81 -13.87 -10.71
C ILE A 164 -25.24 -13.05 -9.49
N PHE A 165 -25.91 -11.91 -9.74
CA PHE A 165 -26.34 -11.00 -8.69
C PHE A 165 -27.31 -11.66 -7.71
N ASN A 166 -28.34 -12.34 -8.21
CA ASN A 166 -29.31 -13.03 -7.36
C ASN A 166 -28.65 -14.15 -6.55
N LEU A 167 -27.68 -14.87 -7.13
CA LEU A 167 -26.94 -15.92 -6.43
C LEU A 167 -26.06 -15.36 -5.30
N ILE A 168 -25.44 -14.18 -5.49
CA ILE A 168 -24.68 -13.49 -4.43
C ILE A 168 -25.59 -13.15 -3.24
N LEU A 169 -26.78 -12.60 -3.50
CA LEU A 169 -27.75 -12.26 -2.45
C LEU A 169 -28.32 -13.50 -1.75
N GLU A 170 -28.59 -14.57 -2.50
CA GLU A 170 -29.04 -15.86 -1.94
C GLU A 170 -27.97 -16.45 -1.02
N VAL A 171 -26.70 -16.39 -1.44
CA VAL A 171 -25.57 -16.84 -0.62
C VAL A 171 -25.41 -16.00 0.64
N ASN A 172 -25.53 -14.68 0.55
CA ASN A 172 -25.51 -13.79 1.71
C ASN A 172 -26.61 -14.17 2.72
N SER A 173 -27.84 -14.30 2.23
CA SER A 173 -29.00 -14.70 3.03
C SER A 173 -28.76 -16.06 3.70
N ARG A 174 -28.21 -17.03 2.96
CA ARG A 174 -27.94 -18.37 3.49
C ARG A 174 -26.88 -18.37 4.58
N ILE A 175 -25.82 -17.57 4.45
CA ILE A 175 -24.76 -17.43 5.46
C ILE A 175 -25.34 -16.88 6.76
N ILE A 176 -26.22 -15.89 6.66
CA ILE A 176 -26.91 -15.27 7.80
C ILE A 176 -27.85 -16.28 8.47
N MET A 177 -28.73 -16.92 7.70
CA MET A 177 -29.72 -17.87 8.21
C MET A 177 -29.09 -19.11 8.85
N SER A 178 -27.91 -19.54 8.37
CA SER A 178 -27.18 -20.68 8.93
C SER A 178 -26.20 -20.29 10.05
N SER A 179 -26.22 -19.02 10.47
CA SER A 179 -25.35 -18.46 11.51
C SER A 179 -23.85 -18.69 11.26
N LYS A 180 -23.45 -18.80 9.99
CA LYS A 180 -22.03 -18.92 9.58
C LYS A 180 -21.33 -17.57 9.53
N GLY A 181 -22.09 -16.49 9.49
CA GLY A 181 -21.63 -15.11 9.55
C GLY A 181 -22.81 -14.15 9.63
N LYS A 182 -22.53 -12.89 9.94
CA LYS A 182 -23.50 -11.79 9.94
C LYS A 182 -23.80 -11.27 8.53
N GLY A 183 -23.00 -11.67 7.53
CA GLY A 183 -23.13 -11.27 6.15
C GLY A 183 -21.86 -11.55 5.35
N LEU A 184 -21.85 -11.12 4.09
CA LEU A 184 -20.72 -11.22 3.16
C LEU A 184 -19.87 -9.96 3.13
N LEU A 185 -18.56 -10.16 3.00
CA LEU A 185 -17.59 -9.13 2.63
C LEU A 185 -16.96 -9.53 1.30
N LEU A 186 -17.33 -8.87 0.20
CA LEU A 186 -16.71 -9.05 -1.11
C LEU A 186 -15.54 -8.06 -1.25
N ILE A 187 -14.32 -8.57 -1.42
CA ILE A 187 -13.15 -7.76 -1.77
C ILE A 187 -12.71 -8.10 -3.19
N LEU A 188 -12.70 -7.09 -4.05
CA LEU A 188 -12.24 -7.14 -5.43
C LEU A 188 -10.87 -6.46 -5.52
N ASP A 189 -9.79 -7.24 -5.51
CA ASP A 189 -8.43 -6.73 -5.76
C ASP A 189 -8.17 -6.64 -7.27
N GLU A 190 -7.27 -5.74 -7.67
CA GLU A 190 -6.88 -5.54 -9.08
C GLU A 190 -8.08 -5.25 -10.01
N LEU A 191 -9.12 -4.56 -9.52
CA LEU A 191 -10.36 -4.31 -10.29
C LEU A 191 -10.09 -3.58 -11.62
N GLY A 192 -9.00 -2.80 -11.70
CA GLY A 192 -8.55 -2.16 -12.94
C GLY A 192 -8.41 -3.13 -14.12
N LYS A 193 -7.98 -4.38 -13.89
CA LYS A 193 -7.87 -5.39 -14.97
C LYS A 193 -9.22 -5.81 -15.55
N PHE A 194 -10.24 -5.87 -14.69
CA PHE A 194 -11.62 -6.08 -15.14
C PHE A 194 -12.11 -4.85 -15.93
N LEU A 195 -11.84 -3.64 -15.44
CA LEU A 195 -12.22 -2.42 -16.15
C LEU A 195 -11.54 -2.33 -17.52
N GLU A 196 -10.25 -2.67 -17.64
CA GLU A 196 -9.56 -2.78 -18.93
C GLU A 196 -10.29 -3.75 -19.89
N PHE A 197 -10.70 -4.92 -19.39
CA PHE A 197 -11.46 -5.88 -20.17
C PHE A 197 -12.84 -5.34 -20.59
N ALA A 198 -13.57 -4.71 -19.67
CA ALA A 198 -14.89 -4.13 -19.92
C ALA A 198 -14.83 -2.96 -20.91
N ALA A 199 -13.75 -2.17 -20.88
CA ALA A 199 -13.51 -1.09 -21.84
C ALA A 199 -13.30 -1.60 -23.27
N LEU A 200 -12.68 -2.78 -23.42
CA LEU A 200 -12.49 -3.44 -24.71
C LEU A 200 -13.74 -4.18 -25.21
N HIS A 201 -14.71 -4.44 -24.33
CA HIS A 201 -15.95 -5.17 -24.66
C HIS A 201 -17.22 -4.43 -24.15
N PRO A 202 -17.44 -3.16 -24.53
CA PRO A 202 -18.52 -2.34 -23.99
C PRO A 202 -19.93 -2.91 -24.24
N GLN A 203 -20.11 -3.71 -25.29
CA GLN A 203 -21.35 -4.42 -25.62
C GLN A 203 -21.76 -5.46 -24.58
N ARG A 204 -20.83 -5.96 -23.76
CA ARG A 204 -21.13 -6.93 -22.70
C ARG A 204 -21.79 -6.30 -21.47
N GLN A 205 -21.63 -4.98 -21.28
CA GLN A 205 -22.23 -4.26 -20.17
C GLN A 205 -21.83 -4.80 -18.78
N ASP A 206 -20.66 -5.44 -18.65
CA ASP A 206 -20.25 -6.07 -17.38
C ASP A 206 -20.12 -5.10 -16.19
N VAL A 207 -19.95 -3.79 -16.45
CA VAL A 207 -19.84 -2.75 -15.42
C VAL A 207 -21.17 -2.56 -14.66
N PHE A 208 -22.30 -2.95 -15.23
CA PHE A 208 -23.60 -2.88 -14.56
C PHE A 208 -23.68 -3.83 -13.35
N LEU A 209 -22.95 -4.95 -13.36
CA LEU A 209 -22.82 -5.81 -12.18
C LEU A 209 -22.22 -5.04 -10.99
N LEU A 210 -21.19 -4.21 -11.21
CA LEU A 210 -20.59 -3.39 -10.15
C LEU A 210 -21.59 -2.38 -9.58
N GLN A 211 -22.40 -1.76 -10.45
CA GLN A 211 -23.45 -0.85 -10.01
C GLN A 211 -24.44 -1.56 -9.08
N ARG A 212 -24.94 -2.73 -9.47
CA ARG A 212 -25.90 -3.47 -8.66
C ARG A 212 -25.31 -3.95 -7.34
N LEU A 213 -24.06 -4.39 -7.36
CA LEU A 213 -23.35 -4.78 -6.14
C LEU A 213 -23.22 -3.59 -5.17
N ALA A 214 -22.88 -2.40 -5.67
CA ALA A 214 -22.80 -1.20 -4.85
C ALA A 214 -24.17 -0.80 -4.27
N GLU A 215 -25.21 -0.79 -5.09
CA GLU A 215 -26.58 -0.47 -4.64
C GLU A 215 -27.08 -1.47 -3.59
N ALA A 216 -26.85 -2.77 -3.82
CA ALA A 216 -27.23 -3.82 -2.89
C ALA A 216 -26.48 -3.72 -1.57
N ALA A 217 -25.17 -3.45 -1.61
CA ALA A 217 -24.38 -3.24 -0.40
C ALA A 217 -24.91 -2.06 0.41
N SER A 218 -25.16 -0.92 -0.24
CA SER A 218 -25.66 0.29 0.44
C SER A 218 -27.08 0.16 0.99
N ARG A 219 -27.93 -0.68 0.37
CA ARG A 219 -29.32 -0.94 0.80
C ARG A 219 -29.48 -2.24 1.61
N SER A 220 -28.39 -2.88 1.99
CA SER A 220 -28.42 -4.23 2.59
C SER A 220 -29.05 -4.32 3.98
N GLY A 221 -29.32 -3.19 4.65
CA GLY A 221 -30.13 -3.14 5.88
C GLY A 221 -29.69 -4.16 6.95
N ASP A 222 -30.63 -5.01 7.36
CA ASP A 222 -30.45 -6.07 8.36
C ASP A 222 -29.75 -7.33 7.83
N GLN A 223 -29.52 -7.42 6.52
CA GLN A 223 -28.73 -8.47 5.87
C GLN A 223 -27.42 -7.90 5.30
N PRO A 224 -26.51 -7.42 6.15
CA PRO A 224 -25.40 -6.59 5.71
C PRO A 224 -24.51 -7.27 4.66
N PHE A 225 -24.22 -6.53 3.60
CA PHE A 225 -23.34 -6.95 2.52
C PHE A 225 -22.34 -5.81 2.24
N PHE A 226 -21.05 -6.13 2.26
CA PHE A 226 -19.98 -5.18 1.98
C PHE A 226 -19.32 -5.51 0.64
N VAL A 227 -18.98 -4.46 -0.11
CA VAL A 227 -18.21 -4.55 -1.36
C VAL A 227 -17.05 -3.58 -1.27
N ILE A 228 -15.83 -4.06 -1.47
CA ILE A 228 -14.61 -3.28 -1.40
C ILE A 228 -13.81 -3.51 -2.67
N SER A 229 -13.64 -2.47 -3.46
CA SER A 229 -12.94 -2.50 -4.74
C SER A 229 -11.57 -1.83 -4.61
N LEU A 230 -10.48 -2.51 -4.98
CA LEU A 230 -9.13 -1.95 -4.95
C LEU A 230 -8.69 -1.60 -6.38
N LEU A 231 -8.27 -0.36 -6.58
CA LEU A 231 -7.84 0.17 -7.88
C LEU A 231 -6.49 0.88 -7.77
N HIS A 232 -5.74 0.87 -8.88
CA HIS A 232 -4.48 1.62 -8.98
C HIS A 232 -4.72 3.08 -9.35
N GLN A 233 -5.73 3.33 -10.17
CA GLN A 233 -6.14 4.65 -10.63
C GLN A 233 -7.65 4.78 -10.53
N GLY A 234 -8.17 6.01 -10.60
CA GLY A 234 -9.62 6.24 -10.62
C GLY A 234 -10.28 5.61 -11.86
N PHE A 235 -11.60 5.40 -11.80
CA PHE A 235 -12.40 4.83 -12.90
C PHE A 235 -12.15 5.55 -14.25
N ASN A 236 -12.00 6.87 -14.21
CA ASN A 236 -11.81 7.70 -15.41
C ASN A 236 -10.57 7.30 -16.22
N ALA A 237 -9.48 6.86 -15.56
CA ALA A 237 -8.28 6.42 -16.25
C ALA A 237 -8.52 5.21 -17.16
N TYR A 238 -9.43 4.32 -16.75
CA TYR A 238 -9.82 3.13 -17.51
C TYR A 238 -10.90 3.41 -18.56
N ALA A 239 -11.65 4.51 -18.40
CA ALA A 239 -12.74 4.91 -19.29
C ALA A 239 -12.28 5.78 -20.49
N ASN A 240 -11.01 6.20 -20.53
CA ASN A 240 -10.51 7.15 -21.53
C ASN A 240 -10.73 6.70 -22.99
N GLN A 241 -10.76 5.39 -23.25
CA GLN A 241 -10.97 4.83 -24.60
C GLN A 241 -12.45 4.66 -24.96
N LEU A 242 -13.36 4.89 -24.02
CA LEU A 242 -14.81 4.77 -24.22
C LEU A 242 -15.41 6.04 -24.84
N ASN A 243 -16.58 5.89 -25.48
CA ASN A 243 -17.36 7.04 -25.90
C ASN A 243 -17.91 7.83 -24.70
N GLN A 244 -18.30 9.08 -24.91
CA GLN A 244 -18.78 9.96 -23.83
C GLN A 244 -19.98 9.40 -23.05
N SER A 245 -20.88 8.67 -23.72
CA SER A 245 -22.03 8.05 -23.08
C SER A 245 -21.59 6.99 -22.06
N ALA A 246 -20.73 6.06 -22.48
CA ALA A 246 -20.19 5.01 -21.64
C ALA A 246 -19.28 5.58 -20.52
N GLN A 247 -18.50 6.64 -20.78
CA GLN A 247 -17.75 7.35 -19.74
C GLN A 247 -18.68 7.88 -18.64
N ARG A 248 -19.78 8.55 -19.01
CA ARG A 248 -20.78 9.04 -18.05
C ARG A 248 -21.44 7.91 -17.26
N GLU A 249 -21.72 6.78 -17.89
CA GLU A 249 -22.25 5.60 -17.17
C GLU A 249 -21.23 5.07 -16.15
N TRP A 250 -19.95 5.01 -16.50
CA TRP A 250 -18.90 4.58 -15.58
C TRP A 250 -18.70 5.55 -14.41
N GLU A 251 -18.78 6.85 -14.66
CA GLU A 251 -18.77 7.88 -13.61
C GLU A 251 -19.95 7.70 -12.65
N LYS A 252 -21.15 7.41 -13.16
CA LYS A 252 -22.32 7.08 -12.33
C LYS A 252 -22.09 5.84 -11.49
N VAL A 253 -21.49 4.78 -12.04
CA VAL A 253 -21.15 3.57 -11.29
C VAL A 253 -20.12 3.89 -10.19
N ALA A 254 -19.06 4.62 -10.53
CA ALA A 254 -18.01 5.00 -9.59
C ALA A 254 -18.55 5.86 -8.42
N GLY A 255 -19.51 6.74 -8.69
CA GLY A 255 -20.17 7.59 -7.69
C GLY A 255 -21.04 6.84 -6.68
N ARG A 256 -21.30 5.54 -6.88
CA ARG A 256 -22.03 4.69 -5.93
C ARG A 256 -21.14 4.05 -4.86
N PHE A 257 -19.82 4.20 -5.00
CA PHE A 257 -18.84 3.74 -4.03
C PHE A 257 -18.28 4.93 -3.25
N GLU A 258 -18.22 4.79 -1.94
CA GLU A 258 -17.45 5.69 -1.08
C GLU A 258 -15.95 5.54 -1.40
N GLU A 259 -15.21 6.65 -1.47
CA GLU A 259 -13.79 6.63 -1.85
C GLU A 259 -12.85 6.77 -0.65
N ILE A 260 -11.87 5.88 -0.60
CA ILE A 260 -10.65 6.03 0.19
C ILE A 260 -9.49 6.19 -0.80
N VAL A 261 -8.87 7.37 -0.81
CA VAL A 261 -7.60 7.57 -1.52
C VAL A 261 -6.49 6.96 -0.67
N PHE A 262 -5.93 5.84 -1.12
CA PHE A 262 -4.89 5.09 -0.43
C PHE A 262 -3.50 5.69 -0.72
N ASN A 263 -3.30 6.90 -0.19
CA ASN A 263 -2.03 7.63 -0.26
C ASN A 263 -1.56 7.92 1.17
N GLN A 264 -0.58 7.16 1.65
CA GLN A 264 -0.09 7.30 3.02
C GLN A 264 0.73 8.59 3.17
N PRO A 265 0.47 9.41 4.20
CA PRO A 265 1.31 10.55 4.54
C PRO A 265 2.76 10.15 4.83
N ILE A 266 3.70 11.08 4.62
CA ILE A 266 5.14 10.82 4.70
C ILE A 266 5.57 10.28 6.07
N GLU A 267 5.02 10.81 7.15
CA GLU A 267 5.31 10.40 8.51
C GLU A 267 4.82 8.98 8.81
N GLN A 268 3.75 8.54 8.15
CA GLN A 268 3.24 7.18 8.29
C GLN A 268 4.14 6.19 7.53
N VAL A 269 4.63 6.57 6.35
CA VAL A 269 5.66 5.78 5.64
C VAL A 269 6.96 5.74 6.45
N ALA A 270 7.38 6.85 7.06
CA ALA A 270 8.54 6.89 7.96
C ALA A 270 8.39 5.92 9.15
N ASN A 271 7.18 5.81 9.73
CA ASN A 271 6.89 4.83 10.77
C ASN A 271 6.99 3.38 10.26
N VAL A 272 6.54 3.11 9.03
CA VAL A 272 6.72 1.80 8.38
C VAL A 272 8.21 1.48 8.19
N ILE A 273 9.01 2.44 7.73
CA ILE A 273 10.47 2.29 7.56
C ILE A 273 11.12 1.99 8.92
N ALA A 274 10.84 2.79 9.94
CA ALA A 274 11.37 2.61 11.29
C ALA A 274 11.01 1.22 11.85
N SER A 275 9.76 0.78 11.65
CA SER A 275 9.29 -0.54 12.07
C SER A 275 9.92 -1.69 11.28
N ALA A 276 10.28 -1.46 10.01
CA ALA A 276 10.88 -2.47 9.15
C ALA A 276 12.36 -2.70 9.46
N ILE A 277 13.12 -1.63 9.67
CA ILE A 277 14.53 -1.70 10.06
C ILE A 277 14.65 -2.13 11.53
N ASN A 278 13.76 -1.61 12.39
CA ASN A 278 13.65 -1.94 13.81
C ASN A 278 15.00 -1.83 14.54
N VAL A 279 15.63 -0.65 14.41
CA VAL A 279 16.99 -0.38 14.89
C VAL A 279 17.07 -0.46 16.40
N ARG A 280 18.16 -1.04 16.91
CA ARG A 280 18.55 -0.97 18.33
C ARG A 280 19.08 0.43 18.66
N THR A 281 18.18 1.37 18.89
CA THR A 281 18.51 2.78 19.10
C THR A 281 19.48 3.05 20.27
N GLN A 282 19.45 2.19 21.29
CA GLN A 282 20.34 2.23 22.46
C GLN A 282 21.82 1.94 22.09
N GLU A 283 22.07 1.25 20.97
CA GLU A 283 23.40 0.88 20.51
C GLU A 283 23.98 1.89 19.49
N ILE A 284 23.23 2.93 19.11
CA ILE A 284 23.69 3.98 18.20
C ILE A 284 24.72 4.88 18.93
N PRO A 285 25.86 5.22 18.29
CA PRO A 285 26.80 6.20 18.83
C PRO A 285 26.12 7.53 19.19
N LYS A 286 26.41 8.07 20.39
CA LYS A 286 25.74 9.28 20.90
C LYS A 286 25.80 10.47 19.94
N ALA A 287 26.95 10.69 19.30
CA ALA A 287 27.15 11.77 18.34
C ALA A 287 26.20 11.63 17.13
N GLN A 288 26.10 10.43 16.53
CA GLN A 288 25.20 10.17 15.40
C GLN A 288 23.72 10.25 15.80
N ALA A 289 23.39 9.82 17.03
CA ALA A 289 22.03 9.96 17.55
C ALA A 289 21.62 11.42 17.79
N GLN A 290 22.56 12.27 18.23
CA GLN A 290 22.35 13.72 18.37
C GLN A 290 22.22 14.38 16.99
N GLU A 291 23.11 14.05 16.08
CA GLU A 291 23.09 14.52 14.70
C GLU A 291 21.76 14.19 14.01
N LEU A 292 21.26 12.96 14.13
CA LEU A 292 19.94 12.59 13.57
C LEU A 292 18.78 13.43 14.12
N ARG A 293 18.82 13.79 15.41
CA ARG A 293 17.77 14.61 16.02
C ARG A 293 17.84 16.04 15.52
N GLN A 294 19.04 16.62 15.45
CA GLN A 294 19.26 17.97 14.92
C GLN A 294 18.90 18.04 13.43
N ALA A 295 19.36 17.09 12.63
CA ALA A 295 19.02 16.99 11.22
C ALA A 295 17.51 16.84 11.00
N MET A 296 16.80 16.11 11.87
CA MET A 296 15.34 15.98 11.78
C MET A 296 14.67 17.33 12.04
N GLU A 297 15.10 18.05 13.07
CA GLU A 297 14.59 19.39 13.38
C GLU A 297 14.86 20.40 12.25
N GLN A 298 16.07 20.39 11.69
CA GLN A 298 16.43 21.22 10.54
C GLN A 298 15.58 20.87 9.31
N THR A 299 15.40 19.58 9.01
CA THR A 299 14.57 19.13 7.87
C THR A 299 13.09 19.51 8.05
N ILE A 300 12.57 19.49 9.28
CA ILE A 300 11.22 19.98 9.60
C ILE A 300 11.15 21.50 9.35
N THR A 301 12.14 22.27 9.80
CA THR A 301 12.21 23.72 9.62
C THR A 301 12.28 24.12 8.13
N LEU A 302 12.96 23.31 7.31
CA LEU A 302 12.96 23.48 5.85
C LEU A 302 11.59 23.24 5.19
N GLY A 303 10.61 22.70 5.92
CA GLY A 303 9.26 22.42 5.41
C GLY A 303 9.15 21.13 4.57
N TRP A 304 10.21 20.31 4.50
CA TRP A 304 10.27 19.13 3.62
C TRP A 304 9.30 18.01 3.98
N PHE A 305 8.77 18.02 5.21
CA PHE A 305 7.74 17.09 5.68
C PHE A 305 6.32 17.68 5.59
N GLY A 306 6.16 18.91 5.09
CA GLY A 306 4.89 19.60 5.00
C GLY A 306 4.18 19.69 6.36
N SER A 307 2.89 19.32 6.40
CA SER A 307 2.05 19.41 7.59
C SER A 307 2.21 18.23 8.58
N ALA A 308 3.22 17.38 8.40
CA ALA A 308 3.44 16.24 9.28
C ALA A 308 3.70 16.69 10.74
N PRO A 309 3.17 15.97 11.76
CA PRO A 309 3.35 16.37 13.15
C PRO A 309 4.81 16.32 13.59
N SER A 310 5.40 17.48 13.89
CA SER A 310 6.82 17.62 14.23
C SER A 310 7.27 16.73 15.38
N LYS A 311 6.51 16.68 16.49
CA LYS A 311 6.79 15.81 17.66
C LYS A 311 6.84 14.33 17.29
N PHE A 312 5.97 13.89 16.37
CA PHE A 312 5.96 12.50 15.91
C PHE A 312 7.21 12.18 15.09
N LEU A 313 7.57 13.04 14.14
CA LEU A 313 8.80 12.91 13.35
C LEU A 313 10.06 12.91 14.22
N GLN A 314 10.14 13.82 15.20
CA GLN A 314 11.24 13.88 16.18
C GLN A 314 11.37 12.57 16.97
N SER A 315 10.25 11.94 17.34
CA SER A 315 10.27 10.64 18.03
C SER A 315 10.81 9.49 17.16
N LEU A 316 10.71 9.62 15.84
CA LEU A 316 11.20 8.65 14.86
C LEU A 316 12.67 8.86 14.47
N ALA A 317 13.26 10.02 14.74
CA ALA A 317 14.59 10.41 14.24
C ALA A 317 15.66 9.31 14.42
N THR A 318 15.82 8.79 15.64
CA THR A 318 16.81 7.72 15.92
C THR A 318 16.38 6.33 15.42
N GLN A 319 15.08 6.11 15.20
CA GLN A 319 14.55 4.82 14.72
C GLN A 319 14.77 4.64 13.22
N LEU A 320 15.07 5.71 12.50
CA LEU A 320 15.35 5.74 11.06
C LEU A 320 16.83 5.53 10.74
N TYR A 321 17.70 5.37 11.74
CA TYR A 321 19.13 5.18 11.54
C TYR A 321 19.43 4.02 10.58
N PRO A 322 20.39 4.17 9.64
CA PRO A 322 21.30 5.30 9.44
C PRO A 322 20.78 6.37 8.46
N LEU A 323 19.50 6.39 8.10
CA LEU A 323 18.99 7.34 7.10
C LEU A 323 19.02 8.77 7.62
N HIS A 324 19.66 9.67 6.88
CA HIS A 324 19.56 11.11 7.14
C HIS A 324 18.11 11.58 6.84
N PRO A 325 17.49 12.42 7.68
CA PRO A 325 16.07 12.80 7.54
C PRO A 325 15.71 13.42 6.18
N THR A 326 16.63 14.18 5.56
CA THR A 326 16.46 14.74 4.21
C THR A 326 16.28 13.68 3.12
N VAL A 327 16.70 12.43 3.34
CA VAL A 327 16.53 11.34 2.37
C VAL A 327 15.07 10.90 2.28
N LEU A 328 14.30 10.97 3.37
CA LEU A 328 12.96 10.39 3.43
C LEU A 328 11.98 10.96 2.38
N PRO A 329 11.80 12.29 2.24
CA PRO A 329 10.89 12.83 1.23
C PRO A 329 11.31 12.45 -0.19
N ILE A 330 12.60 12.52 -0.49
CA ILE A 330 13.17 12.21 -1.82
C ILE A 330 13.00 10.72 -2.15
N LEU A 331 13.30 9.84 -1.19
CA LEU A 331 13.17 8.40 -1.30
C LEU A 331 11.73 8.00 -1.66
N ILE A 332 10.77 8.50 -0.88
CA ILE A 332 9.34 8.17 -1.04
C ILE A 332 8.81 8.66 -2.38
N ARG A 333 9.14 9.90 -2.77
CA ARG A 333 8.70 10.46 -4.05
C ARG A 333 9.37 9.76 -5.24
N THR A 334 10.66 9.45 -5.15
CA THR A 334 11.37 8.68 -6.18
C THR A 334 10.70 7.33 -6.41
N PHE A 335 10.34 6.59 -5.34
CA PHE A 335 9.68 5.30 -5.50
C PHE A 335 8.23 5.37 -5.94
N ARG A 336 7.56 6.51 -5.72
CA ARG A 336 6.24 6.78 -6.28
C ARG A 336 6.31 7.07 -7.78
N HIS A 337 7.23 7.92 -8.21
CA HIS A 337 7.34 8.36 -9.61
C HIS A 337 8.04 7.34 -10.51
N PHE A 338 9.08 6.66 -10.02
CA PHE A 338 9.97 5.83 -10.83
C PHE A 338 10.04 4.37 -10.36
N GLY A 339 9.43 4.06 -9.21
CA GLY A 339 9.43 2.75 -8.58
C GLY A 339 8.06 2.04 -8.64
N GLN A 340 7.88 1.08 -7.74
CA GLN A 340 6.60 0.44 -7.45
C GLN A 340 6.21 0.69 -5.99
N ASN A 341 6.38 1.93 -5.53
CA ASN A 341 6.15 2.40 -4.15
C ASN A 341 6.81 1.49 -3.09
N GLU A 342 6.02 0.87 -2.20
CA GLU A 342 6.52 0.06 -1.08
C GLU A 342 7.40 -1.10 -1.55
N ARG A 343 7.16 -1.67 -2.73
CA ARG A 343 8.03 -2.75 -3.24
C ARG A 343 9.45 -2.24 -3.49
N SER A 344 9.59 -1.06 -4.09
CA SER A 344 10.89 -0.42 -4.29
C SER A 344 11.49 0.05 -2.97
N LEU A 345 10.66 0.58 -2.06
CA LEU A 345 11.09 0.96 -0.71
C LEU A 345 11.68 -0.22 0.05
N PHE A 346 10.99 -1.35 0.13
CA PHE A 346 11.49 -2.51 0.84
C PHE A 346 12.69 -3.16 0.15
N SER A 347 12.79 -3.10 -1.19
CA SER A 347 14.01 -3.55 -1.88
C SER A 347 15.21 -2.70 -1.48
N PHE A 348 15.07 -1.37 -1.50
CA PHE A 348 16.11 -0.45 -1.04
C PHE A 348 16.54 -0.70 0.41
N LEU A 349 15.57 -0.95 1.30
CA LEU A 349 15.83 -1.11 2.73
C LEU A 349 16.45 -2.45 3.10
N LEU A 350 15.97 -3.54 2.49
CA LEU A 350 16.18 -4.90 3.00
C LEU A 350 16.87 -5.85 2.00
N SER A 351 16.90 -5.52 0.71
CA SER A 351 17.65 -6.30 -0.29
C SER A 351 19.12 -5.89 -0.32
N ASN A 352 19.99 -6.76 -0.84
CA ASN A 352 21.41 -6.47 -1.04
C ASN A 352 21.69 -5.77 -2.38
N GLU A 353 20.85 -4.80 -2.76
CA GLU A 353 21.05 -4.02 -3.99
C GLU A 353 22.27 -3.09 -3.85
N PRO A 354 23.08 -2.88 -4.91
CA PRO A 354 24.19 -1.95 -4.88
C PRO A 354 23.75 -0.55 -4.43
N PHE A 355 24.48 0.05 -3.50
CA PHE A 355 24.16 1.35 -2.88
C PHE A 355 22.82 1.42 -2.10
N GLY A 356 22.12 0.29 -1.94
CA GLY A 356 20.96 0.17 -1.06
C GLY A 356 21.35 0.27 0.41
N LEU A 357 20.35 0.27 1.31
CA LEU A 357 20.59 0.46 2.72
C LEU A 357 21.39 -0.68 3.34
N GLN A 358 21.11 -1.95 2.98
CA GLN A 358 21.89 -3.10 3.48
C GLN A 358 23.35 -3.00 3.03
N ALA A 359 23.61 -2.75 1.75
CA ALA A 359 24.96 -2.60 1.21
C ALA A 359 25.73 -1.45 1.89
N TYR A 360 25.06 -0.32 2.18
CA TYR A 360 25.66 0.78 2.94
C TYR A 360 25.97 0.39 4.39
N SER A 361 25.14 -0.47 4.97
CA SER A 361 25.21 -0.86 6.37
C SER A 361 26.32 -1.86 6.70
N GLU A 362 27.08 -2.31 5.68
CA GLU A 362 28.32 -3.07 5.84
C GLU A 362 29.47 -2.24 6.44
N LYS A 363 29.36 -0.90 6.41
CA LYS A 363 30.32 0.01 7.06
C LYS A 363 30.34 -0.19 8.59
N TYR A 364 31.52 -0.01 9.19
CA TYR A 364 31.68 -0.04 10.65
C TYR A 364 31.03 1.18 11.32
N LEU A 365 30.43 1.01 12.50
CA LEU A 365 29.68 2.08 13.20
C LEU A 365 30.43 3.40 13.37
N HIS A 366 31.73 3.33 13.64
CA HIS A 366 32.57 4.51 13.91
C HIS A 366 33.16 5.14 12.64
N GLU A 367 33.12 4.41 11.52
CA GLU A 367 33.64 4.84 10.22
C GLU A 367 32.49 5.22 9.26
N GLY A 368 31.30 4.65 9.49
CA GLY A 368 30.08 4.90 8.75
C GLY A 368 29.30 6.05 9.36
N GLY A 369 29.14 7.13 8.58
CA GLY A 369 28.20 8.21 8.86
C GLY A 369 26.77 7.88 8.40
N LEU A 370 25.92 8.90 8.36
CA LEU A 370 24.54 8.77 7.91
C LEU A 370 24.43 8.51 6.40
N TYR A 371 23.43 7.72 6.00
CA TYR A 371 23.05 7.57 4.60
C TYR A 371 22.38 8.87 4.13
N ARG A 372 23.11 9.65 3.33
CA ARG A 372 22.71 10.97 2.80
C ARG A 372 22.24 10.94 1.34
N LEU A 373 21.71 12.06 0.85
CA LEU A 373 21.18 12.21 -0.51
C LEU A 373 22.16 11.86 -1.63
N HIS A 374 23.45 12.19 -1.48
CA HIS A 374 24.47 11.79 -2.47
C HIS A 374 24.67 10.27 -2.56
N ASN A 375 24.40 9.51 -1.48
CA ASN A 375 24.40 8.04 -1.52
C ASN A 375 23.16 7.56 -2.28
N PHE A 376 22.01 8.19 -2.00
CA PHE A 376 20.76 7.86 -2.69
C PHE A 376 20.84 8.13 -4.20
N TYR A 377 21.50 9.21 -4.62
CA TYR A 377 21.80 9.46 -6.03
C TYR A 377 22.49 8.26 -6.70
N ASN A 378 23.52 7.68 -6.07
CA ASN A 378 24.20 6.51 -6.62
C ASN A 378 23.26 5.30 -6.72
N TYR A 379 22.41 5.09 -5.71
CA TYR A 379 21.39 4.04 -5.75
C TYR A 379 20.43 4.21 -6.92
N VAL A 380 19.91 5.43 -7.13
CA VAL A 380 18.99 5.76 -8.22
C VAL A 380 19.65 5.55 -9.57
N ARG A 381 20.89 6.04 -9.74
CA ARG A 381 21.68 5.86 -10.95
C ARG A 381 21.89 4.39 -11.29
N THR A 382 22.28 3.57 -10.32
CA THR A 382 22.61 2.16 -10.54
C THR A 382 21.38 1.27 -10.69
N ASN A 383 20.33 1.46 -9.88
CA ASN A 383 19.20 0.53 -9.79
C ASN A 383 17.95 1.00 -10.55
N LEU A 384 17.80 2.31 -10.78
CA LEU A 384 16.63 2.88 -11.47
C LEU A 384 16.96 3.48 -12.84
N GLY A 385 18.23 3.54 -13.25
CA GLY A 385 18.67 4.18 -14.50
C GLY A 385 17.88 3.73 -15.74
N HIS A 386 17.60 2.43 -15.89
CA HIS A 386 16.80 1.91 -17.00
C HIS A 386 15.32 2.36 -16.97
N ARG A 387 14.74 2.59 -15.78
CA ARG A 387 13.34 3.06 -15.64
C ARG A 387 13.23 4.57 -15.85
N LEU A 388 14.26 5.31 -15.47
CA LEU A 388 14.37 6.76 -15.72
C LEU A 388 14.50 7.10 -17.21
N ALA A 389 14.87 6.12 -18.04
CA ALA A 389 14.97 6.27 -19.49
C ALA A 389 13.62 6.25 -20.24
N VAL A 390 12.47 6.20 -19.55
CA VAL A 390 11.12 6.27 -20.16
C VAL A 390 10.70 7.74 -20.41
N GLN A 391 9.92 7.95 -21.48
CA GLN A 391 9.86 9.15 -22.35
C GLN A 391 9.83 10.56 -21.73
N SER A 392 9.33 10.79 -20.51
CA SER A 392 9.19 12.15 -19.96
C SER A 392 10.37 12.65 -19.12
N TYR A 393 11.16 11.75 -18.51
CA TYR A 393 12.24 12.13 -17.58
C TYR A 393 13.65 11.78 -18.07
N ARG A 394 13.74 11.05 -19.19
CA ARG A 394 15.02 10.60 -19.77
C ARG A 394 15.98 11.75 -20.04
N SER A 395 15.50 12.82 -20.69
CA SER A 395 16.34 13.98 -21.03
C SER A 395 16.88 14.68 -19.79
N HIS A 396 16.03 14.85 -18.77
CA HIS A 396 16.38 15.51 -17.52
C HIS A 396 17.39 14.69 -16.70
N TRP A 397 17.15 13.39 -16.53
CA TRP A 397 18.09 12.51 -15.82
C TRP A 397 19.44 12.42 -16.53
N ASN A 398 19.45 12.28 -17.86
CA ASN A 398 20.68 12.22 -18.64
C ASN A 398 21.50 13.51 -18.52
N LEU A 399 20.84 14.67 -18.48
CA LEU A 399 21.51 15.95 -18.24
C LEU A 399 22.17 15.99 -16.86
N ILE A 400 21.43 15.60 -15.82
CA ILE A 400 21.96 15.55 -14.45
C ILE A 400 23.16 14.61 -14.37
N ASP A 401 23.05 13.39 -14.91
CA ASP A 401 24.12 12.39 -14.88
C ASP A 401 25.37 12.87 -15.65
N SER A 402 25.18 13.44 -16.84
CA SER A 402 26.27 13.99 -17.65
C SER A 402 26.99 15.15 -16.96
N VAL A 403 26.26 16.06 -16.30
CA VAL A 403 26.87 17.16 -15.54
C VAL A 403 27.68 16.62 -14.36
N VAL A 404 27.16 15.63 -13.64
CA VAL A 404 27.88 15.03 -12.50
C VAL A 404 29.12 14.26 -12.96
N GLU A 405 29.06 13.54 -14.08
CA GLU A 405 30.21 12.79 -14.63
C GLU A 405 31.29 13.68 -15.22
N SER A 406 30.90 14.77 -15.91
CA SER A 406 31.85 15.66 -16.58
C SER A 406 32.44 16.74 -15.67
N PHE A 407 31.96 16.86 -14.43
CA PHE A 407 32.48 17.84 -13.48
C PHE A 407 33.88 17.46 -13.00
N ALA A 408 34.89 18.10 -13.58
CA ALA A 408 36.29 17.91 -13.23
C ALA A 408 36.62 18.57 -11.89
N THR A 409 36.64 17.79 -10.81
CA THR A 409 37.12 18.21 -9.49
C THR A 409 37.73 17.03 -8.75
N GLU A 410 38.69 17.32 -7.87
CA GLU A 410 39.23 16.36 -6.90
C GLU A 410 38.56 16.51 -5.52
N ASP A 411 37.76 17.57 -5.32
CA ASP A 411 37.07 17.85 -4.06
C ASP A 411 35.80 16.98 -3.92
N GLU A 412 35.87 15.98 -3.04
CA GLU A 412 34.73 15.09 -2.77
C GLU A 412 33.47 15.84 -2.29
N ILE A 413 33.61 16.95 -1.58
CA ILE A 413 32.46 17.71 -1.06
C ILE A 413 31.69 18.32 -2.23
N GLN A 414 32.39 18.86 -3.23
CA GLN A 414 31.78 19.39 -4.45
C GLN A 414 31.01 18.30 -5.21
N ILE A 415 31.58 17.11 -5.35
CA ILE A 415 30.90 15.98 -6.00
C ILE A 415 29.66 15.56 -5.20
N LYS A 416 29.75 15.48 -3.87
CA LYS A 416 28.61 15.16 -2.99
C LYS A 416 27.51 16.22 -3.10
N ALA A 417 27.88 17.50 -3.21
CA ALA A 417 26.96 18.60 -3.42
C ALA A 417 26.25 18.51 -4.77
N LEU A 418 26.99 18.30 -5.86
CA LEU A 418 26.40 18.12 -7.18
C LEU A 418 25.43 16.95 -7.24
N LYS A 419 25.77 15.80 -6.64
CA LYS A 419 24.86 14.64 -6.54
C LYS A 419 23.59 14.97 -5.75
N THR A 420 23.72 15.76 -4.69
CA THR A 420 22.59 16.20 -3.86
C THR A 420 21.68 17.15 -4.63
N VAL A 421 22.25 18.15 -5.30
CA VAL A 421 21.49 19.06 -6.18
C VAL A 421 20.83 18.28 -7.32
N GLY A 422 21.54 17.33 -7.91
CA GLY A 422 21.05 16.47 -8.98
C GLY A 422 19.81 15.67 -8.58
N ILE A 423 19.82 15.03 -7.41
CA ILE A 423 18.65 14.25 -6.97
C ILE A 423 17.45 15.13 -6.59
N LEU A 424 17.68 16.32 -6.03
CA LEU A 424 16.62 17.28 -5.74
C LEU A 424 15.97 17.79 -7.04
N ASN A 425 16.80 18.14 -8.03
CA ASN A 425 16.33 18.53 -9.37
C ASN A 425 15.62 17.40 -10.11
N LEU A 426 15.95 16.13 -9.86
CA LEU A 426 15.23 15.00 -10.48
C LEU A 426 13.76 14.95 -10.04
N ILE A 427 13.48 15.22 -8.76
CA ILE A 427 12.11 15.25 -8.23
C ILE A 427 11.36 16.47 -8.78
N ASN A 428 12.04 17.63 -8.84
CA ASN A 428 11.50 18.87 -9.38
C ASN A 428 10.17 19.30 -8.72
N ASP A 429 10.07 19.15 -7.40
CA ASP A 429 8.95 19.64 -6.60
C ASP A 429 9.27 20.99 -5.93
N SER A 430 8.26 21.85 -5.79
CA SER A 430 8.40 23.21 -5.28
C SER A 430 8.83 23.32 -3.81
N ASP A 431 8.63 22.27 -3.02
CA ASP A 431 9.02 22.20 -1.60
C ASP A 431 10.39 21.54 -1.37
N LEU A 432 11.05 21.06 -2.43
CA LEU A 432 12.36 20.38 -2.38
C LEU A 432 13.42 21.10 -3.22
N VAL A 433 13.32 22.42 -3.32
CA VAL A 433 14.26 23.25 -4.09
C VAL A 433 15.67 23.13 -3.49
N PRO A 434 16.72 22.95 -4.32
CA PRO A 434 18.10 22.86 -3.84
C PRO A 434 18.69 24.23 -3.45
N THR A 435 18.14 24.84 -2.39
CA THR A 435 18.70 26.06 -1.78
C THR A 435 20.02 25.76 -1.07
N GLY A 436 20.83 26.80 -0.81
CA GLY A 436 22.07 26.63 -0.03
C GLY A 436 21.82 25.97 1.33
N GLU A 437 20.79 26.41 2.05
CA GLU A 437 20.39 25.84 3.35
C GLU A 437 20.00 24.35 3.24
N ALA A 438 19.23 23.99 2.21
CA ALA A 438 18.84 22.60 1.95
C ALA A 438 20.04 21.69 1.66
N VAL A 439 20.96 22.18 0.81
CA VAL A 439 22.16 21.43 0.43
C VAL A 439 23.10 21.28 1.64
N ILE A 440 23.28 22.33 2.44
CA ILE A 440 24.06 22.27 3.69
C ILE A 440 23.45 21.25 4.65
N CYS A 441 22.15 21.34 4.92
CA CYS A 441 21.42 20.40 5.80
C CYS A 441 21.58 18.94 5.34
N ALA A 442 21.56 18.68 4.02
CA ALA A 442 21.70 17.33 3.49
C ALA A 442 23.14 16.77 3.53
N LEU A 443 24.15 17.64 3.54
CA LEU A 443 25.56 17.25 3.35
C LEU A 443 26.41 17.32 4.62
N VAL A 444 26.27 18.40 5.38
CA VAL A 444 27.18 18.74 6.49
C VAL A 444 26.72 18.01 7.75
N ASP A 445 27.69 17.50 8.52
CA ASP A 445 27.41 16.94 9.83
C ASP A 445 27.04 18.10 10.77
N CYS A 446 25.94 18.01 11.53
CA CYS A 446 25.47 19.12 12.37
C CYS A 446 26.46 19.57 13.48
N ASN A 447 27.60 18.88 13.63
CA ASN A 447 28.63 19.12 14.63
C ASN A 447 29.91 19.80 14.09
N THR A 448 29.91 20.21 12.82
CA THR A 448 30.96 20.99 12.15
C THR A 448 30.34 22.18 11.44
#